data_AF-A0A945DUT7-F1
#
_entry.id   AF-A0A945DUT7-F1
#
_cell.length_a   1.000
_cell.length_b   1.000
_cell.length_c   1.000
_cell.angle_alpha   90.00
_cell.angle_beta   90.00
_cell.angle_gamma   90.00
#
_symmetry.space_group_name_H-M   'P 1'
#
loop_
_entity.id
_entity.type
_entity.pdbx_description
1 polymer ?
#
loop_
_entity_poly.entity_id
_entity_poly.type
_entity_poly.pdbx_seq_one_letter_code
_entity_poly.pdbx_strand_id
1 'polypeptide(L)' 'MKISLSNTRVLFLGAALVLGLLSSSPVQAVPLLLNFQGRVTVDNAVFNGTGQFKFALVNADGTQSYWSN' A
#
# COMPACT_ATOMS: atom_id res chain seq x y z
N MET A 1 13.31 -43.36 -4.72
CA MET A 1 12.08 -43.14 -5.51
C MET A 1 12.33 -42.00 -6.49
N LYS A 2 12.52 -42.29 -7.79
CA LYS A 2 12.72 -41.26 -8.84
C LYS A 2 11.35 -40.79 -9.31
N ILE A 3 10.97 -39.56 -8.98
CA ILE A 3 9.72 -38.97 -9.47
C ILE A 3 9.98 -38.52 -10.91
N SER A 4 9.35 -39.19 -11.87
CA SER A 4 9.37 -38.78 -13.28
C SER A 4 8.26 -37.75 -13.52
N LEU A 5 8.64 -36.51 -13.85
CA LEU A 5 7.69 -35.48 -14.26
C LEU A 5 7.53 -35.53 -15.79
N SER A 6 6.28 -35.58 -16.26
CA SER A 6 5.97 -35.41 -17.67
C SER A 6 6.16 -33.95 -18.10
N ASN A 7 6.52 -33.72 -19.36
CA ASN A 7 6.71 -32.37 -19.91
C ASN A 7 5.50 -31.46 -19.68
N THR A 8 4.28 -32.01 -19.73
CA THR A 8 3.04 -31.30 -19.43
C THR A 8 3.02 -30.75 -18.00
N ARG A 9 3.47 -31.53 -17.01
CA ARG A 9 3.55 -31.09 -15.60
C ARG A 9 4.60 -30.01 -15.40
N VAL A 10 5.74 -30.11 -16.08
CA VAL A 10 6.79 -29.10 -16.04
C VAL A 10 6.28 -27.76 -16.61
N LEU A 11 5.54 -27.80 -17.72
CA LEU A 11 4.93 -26.62 -18.33
C LEU A 11 3.89 -25.97 -17.40
N PHE A 12 3.01 -26.76 -16.77
CA PHE A 12 2.04 -26.23 -15.82
C PHE A 12 2.69 -25.61 -14.58
N LEU A 13 3.72 -26.24 -14.02
CA LEU A 13 4.45 -25.70 -12.88
C LEU A 13 5.19 -24.41 -13.24
N GLY A 14 5.78 -24.36 -14.44
CA GLY A 14 6.41 -23.15 -14.97
C GLY A 14 5.40 -22.01 -15.14
N ALA A 15 4.24 -22.29 -15.73
CA ALA A 15 3.18 -21.29 -15.91
C ALA A 15 2.63 -20.78 -14.57
N ALA A 16 2.38 -21.67 -13.60
CA ALA A 16 1.91 -21.29 -12.27
C ALA A 16 2.93 -20.41 -11.52
N LEU A 17 4.22 -20.71 -11.64
CA LEU A 17 5.29 -19.90 -11.05
C LEU A 17 5.33 -18.50 -11.68
N VAL A 18 5.23 -18.42 -13.01
CA VAL A 18 5.20 -17.15 -13.73
C VAL A 18 3.99 -16.32 -13.29
N LEU A 19 2.79 -16.89 -13.27
CA LEU A 19 1.58 -16.18 -12.79
C LEU A 19 1.71 -15.72 -11.33
N GLY A 20 2.30 -16.52 -10.45
CA GLY A 20 2.52 -16.14 -9.05
C GLY A 20 3.45 -14.93 -8.89
N LEU A 21 4.52 -14.87 -9.69
CA LEU A 21 5.46 -13.73 -9.69
C LEU A 21 4.81 -12.44 -10.21
N LEU A 22 3.95 -12.54 -11.22
CA LEU A 22 3.18 -11.42 -11.77
C LEU A 22 2.11 -10.88 -10.82
N SER A 23 1.73 -11.65 -9.79
CA SER A 23 0.64 -11.30 -8.86
C SER A 23 1.11 -10.52 -7.62
N SER A 24 2.40 -10.17 -7.53
CA SER A 24 2.97 -9.45 -6.40
C SER A 24 2.48 -7.99 -6.36
N SER A 25 1.34 -7.77 -5.71
CA SER A 25 0.93 -6.42 -5.33
C SER A 25 1.82 -5.96 -4.17
N PRO A 26 2.47 -4.78 -4.22
CA PRO A 26 3.18 -4.27 -3.07
C PRO A 26 2.15 -3.99 -1.98
N VAL A 27 2.09 -4.83 -0.95
CA VAL A 27 1.43 -4.48 0.31
C VAL A 27 2.29 -3.38 0.93
N GLN A 28 1.97 -2.13 0.62
CA GLN A 28 2.59 -1.00 1.29
C GLN A 28 2.12 -1.04 2.75
N ALA A 29 3.05 -1.32 3.66
CA ALA A 29 2.83 -1.23 5.10
C ALA A 29 2.68 0.25 5.46
N VAL A 30 1.52 0.83 5.18
CA VAL A 30 1.22 2.21 5.54
C VAL A 30 0.84 2.25 7.03
N PRO A 31 1.44 3.14 7.84
CA PRO A 31 1.03 3.29 9.22
C PRO A 31 -0.47 3.61 9.30
N LEU A 32 -1.24 2.76 9.99
CA LEU A 32 -2.68 3.00 10.20
C LEU A 32 -2.96 4.30 10.96
N LEU A 33 -1.96 4.84 11.67
CA LEU A 33 -2.07 6.06 12.44
C LEU A 33 -0.87 6.97 12.16
N LEU A 34 -1.12 8.11 11.50
CA LEU A 34 -0.14 9.18 11.37
C LEU A 34 -0.31 10.14 12.54
N ASN A 35 0.62 10.11 13.49
CA ASN A 35 0.63 11.08 14.59
C ASN A 35 0.98 12.47 14.02
N PHE A 36 0.05 13.42 14.13
CA PHE A 36 0.32 14.81 13.82
C PHE A 36 0.84 15.52 15.09
N GLN A 37 2.12 15.90 15.10
CA GLN A 37 2.67 16.77 16.13
C GLN A 37 2.62 18.21 15.61
N GLY A 38 1.68 19.02 16.14
CA GLY A 38 1.54 20.42 15.76
C GLY A 38 0.38 21.10 16.47
N ARG A 39 0.41 22.43 16.51
CA ARG A 39 -0.67 23.29 17.02
C ARG A 39 -1.31 24.01 15.83
N VAL A 40 -2.62 23.87 15.66
CA VAL A 40 -3.38 24.63 14.66
C VAL A 40 -3.74 25.99 15.22
N THR A 41 -3.61 27.03 14.41
CA THR A 41 -4.05 28.38 14.74
C THR A 41 -5.08 28.87 13.73
N VAL A 42 -6.10 29.59 14.20
CA VAL A 42 -7.08 30.32 13.39
C VAL A 42 -6.98 31.78 13.81
N ASP A 43 -6.77 32.69 12.86
CA ASP A 43 -6.59 34.12 13.13
C ASP A 43 -5.59 34.40 14.26
N ASN A 44 -4.42 33.76 14.19
CA ASN A 44 -3.33 33.83 15.19
C ASN A 44 -3.68 33.33 16.61
N ALA A 45 -4.88 32.78 16.84
CA ALA A 45 -5.27 32.15 18.10
C ALA A 45 -5.16 30.62 18.03
N VAL A 46 -4.87 29.98 19.15
CA VAL A 46 -4.81 28.51 19.25
C VAL A 46 -6.19 27.92 19.00
N PHE A 47 -6.29 26.98 18.06
CA PHE A 47 -7.52 26.23 17.85
C PHE A 47 -7.74 25.23 18.99
N ASN A 48 -8.87 25.35 19.69
CA ASN A 48 -9.23 24.50 20.83
C ASN A 48 -10.45 23.58 20.54
N GLY A 49 -10.92 23.54 19.29
CA GLY A 49 -12.02 22.65 18.89
C GLY A 49 -11.57 21.25 18.51
N THR A 50 -12.51 20.38 18.12
CA THR A 50 -12.19 19.06 17.57
C THR A 50 -11.55 19.19 16.19
N GLY A 51 -10.33 18.66 16.03
CA GLY A 51 -9.66 18.60 14.72
C GLY A 51 -10.24 17.50 13.84
N GLN A 52 -10.50 17.80 12.56
CA GLN A 52 -11.00 16.85 11.56
C GLN A 52 -10.00 16.69 10.41
N PHE A 53 -8.77 16.30 10.74
CA PHE A 53 -7.72 16.13 9.75
C PHE A 53 -7.92 14.83 8.97
N LYS A 54 -7.74 14.92 7.65
CA LYS A 54 -7.56 13.77 6.77
C LYS A 54 -6.19 13.84 6.15
N PHE A 55 -5.57 12.68 5.99
CA PHE A 55 -4.25 12.54 5.39
C PHE A 55 -4.33 11.63 4.18
N ALA A 56 -3.45 11.90 3.21
CA ALA A 56 -3.26 11.03 2.07
C ALA A 56 -1.78 10.96 1.69
N LEU A 57 -1.35 9.78 1.26
CA LEU A 57 -0.06 9.60 0.61
C LEU A 57 -0.32 9.54 -0.90
N VAL A 58 0.26 10.48 -1.64
CA VAL A 58 0.03 10.64 -3.09
C VAL A 58 1.35 10.67 -3.86
N ASN A 59 1.28 10.48 -5.17
CA ASN A 59 2.40 10.73 -6.07
C ASN A 59 2.75 12.22 -6.15
N ALA A 60 3.90 12.56 -6.77
CA ALA A 60 4.38 13.93 -6.90
C ALA A 60 3.35 14.88 -7.55
N ASP A 61 2.59 14.37 -8.52
CA ASP A 61 1.61 15.15 -9.26
C ASP A 61 0.23 15.19 -8.55
N GLY A 62 0.07 14.51 -7.41
CA GLY A 62 -1.18 14.45 -6.63
C GLY A 62 -2.34 13.71 -7.31
N THR A 63 -2.08 13.01 -8.43
CA THR A 63 -3.10 12.33 -9.24
C THR A 63 -3.40 10.89 -8.80
N GLN A 64 -2.50 10.26 -8.06
CA GLN A 64 -2.65 8.89 -7.58
C GLN A 64 -2.55 8.84 -6.06
N SER A 65 -3.57 8.29 -5.40
CA SER A 65 -3.56 8.02 -3.96
C SER A 65 -3.05 6.61 -3.69
N TYR A 66 -2.02 6.52 -2.86
CA TYR A 66 -1.49 5.28 -2.31
C TYR A 66 -2.19 4.91 -1.00
N TRP A 67 -2.70 5.90 -0.25
CA TRP A 67 -3.42 5.71 1.00
C TRP A 67 -4.20 6.97 1.40
N SER A 68 -5.34 6.79 2.08
CA SER A 68 -6.14 7.85 2.70
C SER A 68 -6.91 7.34 3.91
N ASN A 69 -7.25 8.21 4.88
CA ASN A 69 -8.08 7.88 6.04
C ASN A 69 -9.46 8.56 6.06
#